data_AF-X1HAV0-F1
#
_entry.id   AF-X1HAV0-F1
#
_cell.length_a   1.000
_cell.length_b   1.000
_cell.length_c   1.000
_cell.angle_alpha   90.00
_cell.angle_beta   90.00
_cell.angle_gamma   90.00
#
_symmetry.space_group_name_H-M   'P 1'
#
loop_
_entity.id
_entity.type
_entity.pdbx_description
1 polymer ?
#
loop_
_entity_poly.entity_id
_entity_poly.type
_entity_poly.pdbx_seq_one_letter_code
_entity_poly.pdbx_strand_id
1 'polypeptide(L)'
;MQKIVAPIYLNEDSFEELLAKLPSKINKLTITIDLALTEFIDPYGMTGLLELERYLKARGVNLIISGPQLSSVLSYMERLNFFKYTSCISEPKEEDLEIPKALYRRDSDVLLEITPVEKSLDIHDIIAKVRSRAKAILQRHLHYDSGAIDNFIVALSEVCQNIPEHSQSTGLVAIQK
;
A
#
# COMPACT_ATOMS: atom_id res chain seq x y z
N MET A 1 3.09 24.81 5.56
CA MET A 1 3.36 23.36 5.67
C MET A 1 2.50 22.84 6.81
N GLN A 2 1.57 21.94 6.52
CA GLN A 2 0.67 21.35 7.52
C GLN A 2 1.16 19.95 7.86
N LYS A 3 1.45 19.69 9.13
CA LYS A 3 1.90 18.37 9.60
C LYS A 3 0.74 17.65 10.27
N ILE A 4 0.49 16.40 9.90
CA ILE A 4 -0.51 15.52 10.48
C ILE A 4 0.23 14.29 11.01
N VAL A 5 0.11 14.02 12.31
CA VAL A 5 0.69 12.82 12.92
C VAL A 5 -0.21 11.64 12.58
N ALA A 6 0.39 10.60 12.00
CA ALA A 6 -0.33 9.37 11.70
C ALA A 6 -0.65 8.59 12.99
N PRO A 7 -1.73 7.81 13.00
CA PRO A 7 -2.01 6.85 14.06
C PRO A 7 -0.85 5.87 14.33
N ILE A 8 -0.84 5.31 15.54
CA ILE A 8 0.11 4.25 15.94
C ILE A 8 -0.06 3.01 15.05
N TYR A 9 -1.31 2.64 14.76
CA TYR A 9 -1.67 1.58 13.82
C TYR A 9 -2.41 2.22 12.66
N LEU A 10 -1.85 2.17 11.45
CA LEU A 10 -2.49 2.69 10.25
C LEU A 10 -3.20 1.56 9.49
N ASN A 11 -4.52 1.48 9.66
CA ASN A 11 -5.42 0.49 9.09
C ASN A 11 -6.65 1.16 8.46
N GLU A 12 -7.68 0.39 8.08
CA GLU A 12 -8.92 0.93 7.50
C GLU A 12 -9.54 2.07 8.33
N ASP A 13 -9.89 1.78 9.59
CA ASP A 13 -10.57 2.75 10.46
C ASP A 13 -9.70 4.00 10.72
N SER A 14 -8.42 3.80 11.06
CA SER A 14 -7.54 4.89 11.45
C SER A 14 -7.04 5.72 10.27
N PHE A 15 -7.05 5.14 9.07
CA PHE A 15 -6.79 5.88 7.84
C PHE A 15 -7.92 6.87 7.55
N GLU A 16 -9.19 6.49 7.74
CA GLU A 16 -10.31 7.41 7.61
C GLU A 16 -10.23 8.57 8.64
N GLU A 17 -9.81 8.27 9.88
CA GLU A 17 -9.53 9.31 10.87
C GLU A 17 -8.38 10.25 10.47
N LEU A 18 -7.36 9.73 9.78
CA LEU A 18 -6.28 10.52 9.21
C LEU A 18 -6.80 11.44 8.10
N LEU A 19 -7.65 10.93 7.21
CA LEU A 19 -8.29 11.73 6.16
C LEU A 19 -9.14 12.86 6.73
N ALA A 20 -9.86 12.62 7.83
CA ALA A 20 -10.67 13.63 8.51
C ALA A 20 -9.84 14.81 9.06
N LYS A 21 -8.52 14.63 9.26
CA LYS A 21 -7.59 15.68 9.70
C LYS A 21 -7.05 16.53 8.53
N LEU A 22 -7.31 16.14 7.28
CA LEU A 22 -6.92 16.93 6.13
C LEU A 22 -7.68 18.27 6.09
N PRO A 23 -7.03 19.36 5.66
CA PRO A 23 -7.69 20.65 5.58
C PRO A 23 -8.81 20.62 4.53
N SER A 24 -9.95 21.22 4.85
CA SER A 24 -11.10 21.31 3.93
C SER A 24 -10.82 22.11 2.65
N LYS A 25 -9.79 22.98 2.67
CA LYS A 25 -9.31 23.73 1.50
C LYS A 25 -7.85 23.40 1.25
N ILE A 26 -7.59 22.67 0.17
CA ILE A 26 -6.26 22.19 -0.18
C ILE A 26 -5.72 23.00 -1.36
N ASN A 27 -5.24 24.24 -1.13
CA ASN A 27 -4.68 25.08 -2.19
C ASN A 27 -3.22 25.45 -1.89
N LYS A 28 -2.30 24.99 -2.75
CA LYS A 28 -0.85 25.33 -2.72
C LYS A 28 -0.17 25.10 -1.36
N LEU A 29 -0.62 24.07 -0.63
CA LEU A 29 -0.03 23.66 0.63
C LEU A 29 0.93 22.48 0.40
N THR A 30 1.94 22.40 1.24
CA THR A 30 2.65 21.13 1.48
C THR A 30 2.02 20.48 2.70
N ILE A 31 1.59 19.23 2.56
CA ILE A 31 1.07 18.39 3.65
C ILE A 31 2.16 17.37 4.00
N THR A 32 2.45 17.23 5.29
CA THR A 32 3.34 16.20 5.80
C THR A 32 2.54 15.22 6.64
N ILE A 33 2.56 13.94 6.27
CA ILE A 33 2.09 12.85 7.12
C ILE A 33 3.29 12.31 7.89
N ASP A 34 3.21 12.37 9.21
CA ASP A 34 4.30 11.95 10.09
C ASP A 34 4.09 10.52 10.60
N LEU A 35 4.87 9.56 10.10
CA LEU A 35 4.84 8.15 10.52
C LEU A 35 5.79 7.84 11.67
N ALA A 36 6.49 8.82 12.26
CA ALA A 36 7.55 8.55 13.23
C ALA A 36 7.11 7.69 14.43
N LEU A 37 5.84 7.80 14.84
CA LEU A 37 5.24 7.04 15.95
C LEU A 37 4.40 5.84 15.48
N THR A 38 4.33 5.58 14.18
CA THR A 38 3.58 4.45 13.63
C THR A 38 4.34 3.15 13.91
N GLU A 39 3.67 2.24 14.61
CA GLU A 39 4.19 0.92 14.98
C GLU A 39 3.78 -0.19 14.02
N PHE A 40 2.74 0.04 13.22
CA PHE A 40 2.31 -0.86 12.16
C PHE A 40 1.45 -0.13 11.12
N ILE A 41 1.56 -0.54 9.87
CA ILE A 41 0.75 -0.05 8.75
C ILE A 41 0.36 -1.24 7.90
N ASP A 42 -0.93 -1.48 7.70
CA ASP A 42 -1.43 -2.63 6.94
C ASP A 42 -1.50 -2.34 5.42
N PRO A 43 -1.87 -3.31 4.57
CA PRO A 43 -2.03 -3.06 3.13
C PRO A 43 -3.02 -1.95 2.79
N TYR A 44 -4.10 -1.77 3.57
CA TYR A 44 -5.06 -0.70 3.35
C TYR A 44 -4.43 0.66 3.64
N GLY A 45 -3.75 0.81 4.78
CA GLY A 45 -3.03 2.02 5.14
C GLY A 45 -1.96 2.39 4.10
N MET A 46 -1.19 1.41 3.62
CA MET A 46 -0.16 1.64 2.58
C MET A 46 -0.78 2.08 1.26
N THR A 47 -1.76 1.33 0.74
CA THR A 47 -2.40 1.69 -0.53
C THR A 47 -3.16 3.01 -0.43
N GLY A 48 -3.80 3.28 0.71
CA GLY A 48 -4.44 4.55 1.03
C GLY A 48 -3.47 5.73 0.99
N LEU A 49 -2.25 5.61 1.55
CA LEU A 49 -1.24 6.67 1.48
C LEU A 49 -0.79 6.95 0.03
N LEU A 50 -0.61 5.90 -0.79
CA LEU A 50 -0.26 6.04 -2.21
C LEU A 50 -1.40 6.72 -3.00
N GLU A 51 -2.64 6.35 -2.69
CA GLU A 51 -3.82 6.97 -3.28
C GLU A 51 -4.00 8.42 -2.84
N LEU A 52 -3.69 8.74 -1.59
CA LEU A 52 -3.67 10.10 -1.07
C LEU A 52 -2.60 10.95 -1.77
N GLU A 53 -1.38 10.41 -1.97
CA GLU A 53 -0.33 11.06 -2.77
C GLU A 53 -0.86 11.41 -4.16
N ARG A 54 -1.45 10.43 -4.86
CA ARG A 54 -2.01 10.61 -6.20
C ARG A 54 -3.10 11.68 -6.22
N TYR A 55 -4.03 11.63 -5.27
CA TYR A 55 -5.15 12.57 -5.12
C TYR A 55 -4.68 14.01 -4.89
N LEU A 56 -3.70 14.21 -4.01
CA LEU A 56 -3.15 15.53 -3.67
C LEU A 56 -2.30 16.09 -4.82
N LYS A 57 -1.48 15.25 -5.45
CA LYS A 57 -0.66 15.62 -6.61
C LYS A 57 -1.50 16.13 -7.77
N ALA A 58 -2.63 15.49 -8.06
CA ALA A 58 -3.59 15.93 -9.07
C ALA A 58 -4.20 17.32 -8.79
N ARG A 59 -4.11 17.82 -7.54
CA ARG A 59 -4.57 19.15 -7.11
C ARG A 59 -3.42 20.14 -6.91
N GLY A 60 -2.20 19.80 -7.31
CA GLY A 60 -1.02 20.65 -7.15
C GLY A 60 -0.58 20.81 -5.70
N VAL A 61 -0.86 19.81 -4.86
CA VAL A 61 -0.53 19.80 -3.43
C VAL A 61 0.58 18.78 -3.24
N ASN A 62 1.68 19.21 -2.61
CA ASN A 62 2.81 18.32 -2.36
C ASN A 62 2.57 17.54 -1.06
N LEU A 63 2.65 16.21 -1.14
CA LEU A 63 2.65 15.34 0.02
C LEU A 63 4.09 15.01 0.40
N ILE A 64 4.39 15.01 1.69
CA ILE A 64 5.63 14.48 2.25
C ILE A 64 5.23 13.43 3.29
N ILE A 65 5.85 12.26 3.23
CA ILE A 65 5.66 11.18 4.20
C ILE A 65 6.99 11.04 4.96
N SER A 66 6.98 11.32 6.27
CA SER A 66 8.14 10.96 7.08
C SER A 66 8.16 9.44 7.27
N GLY A 67 9.33 8.83 7.24
CA GLY A 67 9.46 7.39 7.50
C GLY A 67 9.18 7.05 8.97
N PRO A 68 8.65 5.85 9.25
CA PRO A 68 8.54 5.35 10.62
C PRO A 68 9.92 5.14 11.27
N GLN A 69 10.01 5.31 12.59
CA GLN A 69 11.25 5.12 13.35
C GLN A 69 11.56 3.63 13.61
N LEU A 70 10.54 2.78 13.61
CA LEU A 70 10.73 1.35 13.83
C LEU A 70 11.20 0.65 12.54
N SER A 71 12.38 0.03 12.61
CA SER A 71 12.98 -0.71 11.49
C SER A 71 12.15 -1.90 11.02
N SER A 72 11.34 -2.50 11.90
CA SER A 72 10.38 -3.56 11.56
C SER A 72 9.29 -3.04 10.62
N VAL A 73 8.80 -1.83 10.83
CA VAL A 73 7.78 -1.18 10.00
C VAL A 73 8.37 -0.80 8.65
N LEU A 74 9.55 -0.19 8.64
CA LEU A 74 10.30 0.10 7.41
C LEU A 74 10.53 -1.17 6.58
N SER A 75 11.01 -2.24 7.21
CA SER A 75 11.24 -3.53 6.54
C SER A 75 9.96 -4.14 5.99
N TYR A 76 8.84 -3.95 6.69
CA TYR A 76 7.54 -4.43 6.23
C TYR A 76 7.02 -3.65 5.01
N MET A 77 7.11 -2.31 5.06
CA MET A 77 6.76 -1.43 3.94
C MET A 77 7.60 -1.76 2.69
N GLU A 78 8.89 -2.06 2.86
CA GLU A 78 9.78 -2.48 1.77
C GLU A 78 9.35 -3.82 1.18
N ARG A 79 9.02 -4.81 2.03
CA ARG A 79 8.51 -6.12 1.57
C ARG A 79 7.19 -6.02 0.81
N LEU A 80 6.37 -5.01 1.08
CA LEU A 80 5.16 -4.73 0.30
C LEU A 80 5.41 -3.85 -0.93
N ASN A 81 6.66 -3.50 -1.24
CA ASN A 81 7.07 -2.61 -2.33
C ASN A 81 6.52 -1.17 -2.20
N PHE A 82 6.21 -0.69 -0.99
CA PHE A 82 5.65 0.65 -0.80
C PHE A 82 6.54 1.75 -1.39
N PHE A 83 7.83 1.72 -1.05
CA PHE A 83 8.82 2.73 -1.49
C PHE A 83 9.02 2.76 -3.01
N LYS A 84 8.67 1.68 -3.73
CA LYS A 84 8.73 1.62 -5.20
C LYS A 84 7.69 2.54 -5.86
N TYR A 85 6.57 2.81 -5.19
CA TYR A 85 5.42 3.50 -5.78
C TYR A 85 5.19 4.91 -5.23
N THR A 86 6.00 5.36 -4.27
CA THR A 86 5.93 6.74 -3.74
C THR A 86 7.23 7.49 -4.02
N SER A 87 7.08 8.76 -4.38
CA SER A 87 8.18 9.72 -4.48
C SER A 87 8.23 10.70 -3.30
N CYS A 88 7.28 10.56 -2.38
CA CYS A 88 6.96 11.55 -1.36
C CYS A 88 7.65 11.28 -0.02
N ILE A 89 8.51 10.28 0.08
CA ILE A 89 9.21 9.99 1.33
C ILE A 89 10.34 10.98 1.50
N SER A 90 10.29 11.76 2.58
CA SER A 90 11.48 12.49 3.03
C SER A 90 12.52 11.44 3.42
N GLU A 91 13.60 11.36 2.64
CA GLU A 91 14.65 10.34 2.75
C GLU A 91 14.94 10.03 4.22
N PRO A 92 14.74 8.78 4.69
CA PRO A 92 15.54 8.31 5.81
C PRO A 92 16.99 8.41 5.31
N LYS A 93 17.87 9.10 6.04
CA LYS A 93 19.27 9.17 5.64
C LYS A 93 19.75 7.72 5.48
N GLU A 94 20.50 7.41 4.42
CA GLU A 94 21.04 6.04 4.22
C GLU A 94 21.77 5.51 5.46
N GLU A 95 22.27 6.42 6.29
CA GLU A 95 22.92 6.20 7.58
C GLU A 95 21.97 5.68 8.69
N ASP A 96 20.67 5.96 8.61
CA ASP A 96 19.63 5.56 9.57
C ASP A 96 18.99 4.20 9.23
N LEU A 97 19.22 3.70 8.01
CA LEU A 97 18.77 2.38 7.57
C LEU A 97 19.85 1.33 7.81
N GLU A 98 20.04 0.93 9.08
CA GLU A 98 20.63 -0.38 9.39
C GLU A 98 19.64 -1.51 9.02
N ILE A 99 19.15 -1.53 7.78
CA ILE A 99 18.45 -2.69 7.24
C ILE A 99 19.54 -3.53 6.56
N PRO A 100 19.86 -4.73 7.08
CA PRO A 100 20.74 -5.64 6.38
C PRO A 100 20.23 -5.84 4.95
N LYS A 101 21.07 -5.59 3.94
CA LYS A 101 20.75 -5.83 2.51
C LYS A 101 20.15 -7.24 2.26
N ALA A 102 20.41 -8.19 3.15
CA ALA A 102 19.84 -9.54 3.18
C ALA A 102 18.34 -9.64 3.50
N LEU A 103 17.71 -8.61 4.09
CA LEU A 103 16.27 -8.57 4.39
C LEU A 103 15.43 -7.98 3.26
N TYR A 104 16.05 -7.24 2.32
CA TYR A 104 15.37 -6.61 1.18
C TYR A 104 14.81 -7.59 0.14
N ARG A 105 15.15 -8.89 0.22
CA ARG A 105 14.80 -9.89 -0.82
C ARG A 105 14.42 -11.25 -0.25
N ARG A 106 13.67 -11.29 0.85
CA ARG A 106 12.89 -12.51 1.13
C ARG A 106 11.53 -12.33 0.48
N ASP A 107 11.33 -12.99 -0.66
CA ASP A 107 10.00 -13.22 -1.22
C ASP A 107 9.11 -13.71 -0.08
N SER A 108 8.03 -12.97 0.19
CA SER A 108 7.18 -13.26 1.32
C SER A 108 6.09 -14.22 0.88
N ASP A 109 6.08 -15.46 1.37
CA ASP A 109 5.02 -16.44 1.00
C ASP A 109 3.62 -16.09 1.55
N VAL A 110 3.53 -15.05 2.38
CA VAL A 110 2.29 -14.58 3.04
C VAL A 110 1.79 -13.22 2.53
N LEU A 111 2.42 -12.63 1.51
CA LEU A 111 2.04 -11.30 0.98
C LEU A 111 1.80 -11.34 -0.52
N LEU A 112 0.83 -10.55 -0.98
CA LEU A 112 0.83 -9.98 -2.32
C LEU A 112 1.36 -8.56 -2.18
N GLU A 113 2.54 -8.30 -2.75
CA GLU A 113 3.13 -6.97 -2.78
C GLU A 113 2.25 -6.01 -3.57
N ILE A 114 2.34 -4.71 -3.24
CA ILE A 114 1.59 -3.66 -3.92
C ILE A 114 1.81 -3.80 -5.43
N THR A 115 0.70 -4.04 -6.13
CA THR A 115 0.66 -4.33 -7.56
C THR A 115 -0.31 -3.34 -8.21
N PRO A 116 0.16 -2.48 -9.14
CA PRO A 116 -0.72 -1.61 -9.90
C PRO A 116 -1.72 -2.38 -10.75
N VAL A 117 -2.91 -1.80 -10.89
CA VAL A 117 -4.02 -2.31 -11.72
C VAL A 117 -4.36 -1.24 -12.77
N GLU A 118 -4.03 -1.50 -14.03
CA GLU A 118 -4.12 -0.52 -15.13
C GLU A 118 -4.75 -1.14 -16.40
N LYS A 119 -5.20 -0.28 -17.34
CA LYS A 119 -6.12 -0.62 -18.46
C LYS A 119 -5.55 -1.51 -19.57
N SER A 120 -4.23 -1.64 -19.76
CA SER A 120 -3.67 -2.14 -21.02
C SER A 120 -3.15 -3.57 -20.93
N LEU A 121 -3.87 -4.59 -21.47
CA LEU A 121 -3.44 -6.00 -21.68
C LEU A 121 -2.98 -6.80 -20.43
N ASP A 122 -2.42 -6.13 -19.44
CA ASP A 122 -1.80 -6.60 -18.21
C ASP A 122 -2.82 -7.06 -17.18
N ILE A 123 -4.11 -6.78 -17.34
CA ILE A 123 -5.11 -7.21 -16.36
C ILE A 123 -5.13 -8.74 -16.22
N HIS A 124 -4.92 -9.48 -17.31
CA HIS A 124 -4.81 -10.94 -17.25
C HIS A 124 -3.54 -11.40 -16.53
N ASP A 125 -2.42 -10.71 -16.71
CA ASP A 125 -1.14 -11.01 -16.06
C ASP A 125 -1.15 -10.62 -14.58
N ILE A 126 -1.76 -9.49 -14.24
CA ILE A 126 -2.02 -9.03 -12.87
C ILE A 126 -2.93 -10.04 -12.19
N ILE A 127 -4.06 -10.42 -12.82
CA ILE A 127 -4.96 -11.45 -12.28
C ILE A 127 -4.23 -12.78 -12.11
N ALA A 128 -3.40 -13.20 -13.06
CA ALA A 128 -2.64 -14.44 -12.95
C ALA A 128 -1.65 -14.39 -11.77
N LYS A 129 -0.94 -13.26 -11.59
CA LYS A 129 -0.03 -13.03 -10.46
C LYS A 129 -0.78 -13.00 -9.13
N VAL A 130 -1.84 -12.20 -9.04
CA VAL A 130 -2.71 -12.05 -7.89
C VAL A 130 -3.31 -13.41 -7.51
N ARG A 131 -3.83 -14.16 -8.49
CA ARG A 131 -4.34 -15.51 -8.33
C ARG A 131 -3.31 -16.47 -7.78
N SER A 132 -2.12 -16.49 -8.39
CA SER A 132 -1.03 -17.39 -7.97
C SER A 132 -0.60 -17.10 -6.52
N ARG A 133 -0.41 -15.82 -6.18
CA ARG A 133 0.02 -15.40 -4.85
C ARG A 133 -1.07 -15.62 -3.79
N ALA A 134 -2.29 -15.16 -4.02
CA ALA A 134 -3.39 -15.37 -3.08
C ALA A 134 -3.68 -16.86 -2.87
N LYS A 135 -3.65 -17.70 -3.93
CA LYS A 135 -3.78 -19.15 -3.78
C LYS A 135 -2.67 -19.74 -2.91
N ALA A 136 -1.42 -19.33 -3.12
CA ALA A 136 -0.30 -19.80 -2.29
C ALA A 136 -0.49 -19.43 -0.82
N ILE A 137 -0.94 -18.19 -0.53
CA ILE A 137 -1.22 -17.70 0.83
C ILE A 137 -2.32 -18.56 1.48
N LEU A 138 -3.47 -18.66 0.82
CA LEU A 138 -4.65 -19.35 1.35
C LEU A 138 -4.43 -20.85 1.53
N GLN A 139 -3.76 -21.51 0.57
CA GLN A 139 -3.48 -22.96 0.65
C GLN A 139 -2.41 -23.30 1.69
N ARG A 140 -1.26 -22.62 1.65
CA ARG A 140 -0.10 -23.01 2.44
C ARG A 140 -0.16 -22.51 3.87
N HIS A 141 -0.77 -21.35 4.09
CA HIS A 141 -0.70 -20.69 5.39
C HIS A 141 -2.04 -20.62 6.13
N LEU A 142 -3.17 -20.74 5.45
CA LEU A 142 -4.50 -20.70 6.07
C LEU A 142 -5.29 -22.00 5.91
N HIS A 143 -4.78 -22.96 5.12
CA HIS A 143 -5.35 -24.29 4.94
C HIS A 143 -6.81 -24.30 4.46
N TYR A 144 -7.21 -23.29 3.68
CA TYR A 144 -8.52 -23.28 3.03
C TYR A 144 -8.64 -24.37 1.96
N ASP A 145 -9.86 -24.87 1.77
CA ASP A 145 -10.16 -25.82 0.70
C ASP A 145 -10.13 -25.14 -0.67
N SER A 146 -10.03 -25.93 -1.73
CA SER A 146 -9.93 -25.41 -3.11
C SER A 146 -11.14 -24.58 -3.53
N GLY A 147 -12.34 -24.91 -3.05
CA GLY A 147 -13.56 -24.19 -3.40
C GLY A 147 -13.60 -22.79 -2.81
N ALA A 148 -13.27 -22.66 -1.52
CA ALA A 148 -13.14 -21.35 -0.86
C ALA A 148 -12.10 -20.45 -1.55
N ILE A 149 -10.98 -21.05 -1.96
CA ILE A 149 -9.89 -20.33 -2.64
C ILE A 149 -10.31 -19.87 -4.03
N ASP A 150 -10.91 -20.74 -4.83
CA ASP A 150 -11.36 -20.36 -6.17
C ASP A 150 -12.41 -19.25 -6.13
N ASN A 151 -13.35 -19.30 -5.17
CA ASN A 151 -14.33 -18.23 -4.96
C ASN A 151 -13.66 -16.90 -4.59
N PHE A 152 -12.69 -16.92 -3.68
CA PHE A 152 -11.95 -15.72 -3.30
C PHE A 152 -11.18 -15.12 -4.49
N ILE A 153 -10.52 -15.96 -5.29
CA ILE A 153 -9.80 -15.53 -6.48
C ILE A 153 -10.74 -14.89 -7.51
N VAL A 154 -11.92 -15.47 -7.73
CA VAL A 154 -12.91 -14.91 -8.67
C VAL A 154 -13.33 -13.51 -8.22
N ALA A 155 -13.76 -13.36 -6.96
CA ALA A 155 -14.17 -12.06 -6.42
C ALA A 155 -13.04 -11.02 -6.52
N LEU A 156 -11.81 -11.42 -6.18
CA LEU A 156 -10.65 -10.53 -6.26
C LEU A 156 -10.34 -10.12 -7.71
N SER A 157 -10.49 -11.04 -8.67
CA SER A 157 -10.27 -10.77 -10.09
C SER A 157 -11.32 -9.80 -10.63
N GLU A 158 -12.59 -9.97 -10.25
CA GLU A 158 -13.68 -9.08 -10.62
C GLU A 158 -13.45 -7.66 -10.08
N VAL A 159 -13.06 -7.52 -8.81
CA VAL A 159 -12.71 -6.22 -8.23
C VAL A 159 -11.55 -5.57 -8.98
N CYS A 160 -10.51 -6.34 -9.33
CA CYS A 160 -9.38 -5.82 -10.11
C CYS A 160 -9.79 -5.39 -11.53
N GLN A 161 -10.66 -6.13 -12.22
CA GLN A 161 -11.16 -5.75 -13.55
C GLN A 161 -12.01 -4.49 -13.50
N ASN A 162 -12.84 -4.36 -12.46
CA ASN A 162 -13.72 -3.22 -12.29
C ASN A 162 -12.98 -1.88 -12.15
N ILE A 163 -11.75 -1.89 -11.59
CA ILE A 163 -10.95 -0.66 -11.43
C ILE A 163 -10.73 0.03 -12.80
N PRO A 164 -9.99 -0.55 -13.77
CA PRO A 164 -9.78 0.08 -15.06
C PRO A 164 -11.09 0.23 -15.86
N GLU A 165 -11.99 -0.75 -15.79
CA GLU A 165 -13.21 -0.74 -16.62
C GLU A 165 -14.20 0.36 -16.23
N HIS A 166 -14.35 0.63 -14.93
CA HIS A 166 -15.40 1.51 -14.42
C HIS A 166 -14.90 2.80 -13.78
N SER A 167 -13.66 2.86 -13.26
CA SER A 167 -13.14 4.08 -12.63
C SER A 167 -12.55 5.09 -13.61
N GLN A 168 -12.30 4.69 -14.87
CA GLN A 168 -11.48 5.42 -15.85
C GLN A 168 -10.07 5.79 -15.34
N SER A 169 -9.63 5.18 -14.24
CA SER A 169 -8.37 5.43 -13.56
C SER A 169 -7.61 4.12 -13.35
N THR A 170 -6.45 4.21 -12.72
CA THR A 170 -5.68 3.07 -12.24
C THR A 170 -5.97 2.81 -10.77
N GLY A 171 -5.51 1.68 -10.24
CA GLY A 171 -5.59 1.39 -8.81
C GLY A 171 -4.43 0.53 -8.34
N LEU A 172 -4.50 0.09 -7.08
CA LEU A 172 -3.49 -0.71 -6.42
C LEU A 172 -4.16 -1.89 -5.72
N VAL A 173 -3.52 -3.04 -5.76
CA VAL A 173 -3.92 -4.22 -4.97
C VAL A 173 -2.74 -4.72 -4.15
N ALA A 174 -3.02 -5.06 -2.89
CA ALA A 174 -2.07 -5.66 -1.95
C ALA A 174 -2.84 -6.59 -1.01
N ILE A 175 -2.20 -7.68 -0.56
CA ILE A 175 -2.83 -8.67 0.34
C ILE A 175 -1.82 -9.10 1.40
N GLN A 176 -2.33 -9.31 2.60
CA GLN A 176 -1.62 -9.94 3.71
C GLN A 176 -2.48 -11.06 4.29
N LYS A 177 -1.84 -12.13 4.78
CA LYS A 177 -2.48 -13.16 5.63
C LYS A 177 -2.94 -12.59 6.97
#